data_AF-A0A8T5LWL7-F1
#
_entry.id   AF-A0A8T5LWL7-F1
#
_cell.length_a   1.000
_cell.length_b   1.000
_cell.length_c   1.000
_cell.angle_alpha   90.00
_cell.angle_beta   90.00
_cell.angle_gamma   90.00
#
_symmetry.space_group_name_H-M   'P 1'
#
loop_
_entity.id
_entity.type
_entity.pdbx_description
1 polymer ?
#
loop_
_entity_poly.entity_id
_entity_poly.type
_entity_poly.pdbx_seq_one_letter_code
_entity_poly.pdbx_strand_id
1 'polypeptide(L)'
;MALKFPESMDECIYFTRRKIDNSTIVAWVFKEKCPECHKALMGKPVEKGKVKIRAGEYVCPECNYTVEKGEYEDTLTCNIQYVCPFCQHKGEAQAPFKRKKFKGVDAVVFLCEKCGEKIAVTKKMKALKK
;
A
#
# COMPACT_ATOMS: atom_id res chain seq x y z
N MET A 1 -10.98 15.09 -4.59
CA MET A 1 -9.72 15.62 -4.02
C MET A 1 -8.59 14.79 -4.62
N ALA A 2 -7.59 15.42 -5.22
CA ALA A 2 -6.48 14.68 -5.83
C ALA A 2 -5.64 14.00 -4.74
N LEU A 3 -5.31 12.72 -4.91
CA LEU A 3 -4.47 12.02 -3.94
C LEU A 3 -3.03 12.49 -4.08
N LYS A 4 -2.38 12.83 -2.96
CA LYS A 4 -0.97 13.20 -2.97
C LYS A 4 -0.15 11.99 -3.44
N PHE A 5 0.51 12.15 -4.58
CA PHE A 5 1.46 11.16 -5.07
C PHE A 5 2.78 11.29 -4.28
N PRO A 6 3.44 10.17 -3.90
CA PRO A 6 4.69 10.23 -3.15
C PRO A 6 5.82 10.80 -4.02
N GLU A 7 6.65 11.65 -3.44
CA GLU A 7 7.84 12.20 -4.10
C GLU A 7 9.00 11.19 -4.03
N SER A 8 9.10 10.43 -2.93
CA SER A 8 10.04 9.33 -2.78
C SER A 8 9.37 8.01 -2.37
N MET A 9 9.96 6.89 -2.82
CA MET A 9 9.62 5.56 -2.31
C MET A 9 9.99 5.39 -0.83
N ASP A 10 10.92 6.20 -0.32
CA ASP A 10 11.30 6.19 1.11
C ASP A 10 10.16 6.65 2.01
N GLU A 11 9.21 7.42 1.50
CA GLU A 11 8.02 7.84 2.24
C GLU A 11 6.91 6.79 2.19
N CYS A 12 7.08 5.74 1.39
CA CYS A 12 6.08 4.71 1.19
C CYS A 12 6.45 3.41 1.92
N ILE A 13 5.47 2.78 2.54
CA ILE A 13 5.57 1.40 3.06
C ILE A 13 5.35 0.41 1.94
N TYR A 14 4.41 0.75 1.06
CA TYR A 14 4.01 -0.10 -0.04
C TYR A 14 3.83 0.77 -1.27
N PHE A 15 4.40 0.32 -2.37
CA PHE A 15 4.20 0.90 -3.68
C PHE A 15 4.07 -0.23 -4.68
N THR A 16 3.04 -0.19 -5.50
CA THR A 16 2.85 -1.14 -6.60
C THR A 16 2.26 -0.42 -7.80
N ARG A 17 2.77 -0.75 -8.98
CA ARG A 17 2.24 -0.29 -10.27
C ARG A 17 1.95 -1.51 -11.11
N ARG A 18 0.68 -1.69 -11.45
CA ARG A 18 0.15 -2.79 -12.26
C ARG A 18 -0.38 -2.22 -13.56
N LYS A 19 -0.10 -2.91 -14.65
CA LYS A 19 -0.80 -2.73 -15.92
C LYS A 19 -1.58 -4.01 -16.16
N ILE A 20 -2.90 -3.91 -16.31
CA ILE A 20 -3.79 -5.03 -16.60
C ILE A 20 -4.45 -4.68 -17.93
N ASP A 21 -4.03 -5.32 -19.02
CA ASP A 21 -4.48 -5.01 -20.37
C ASP A 21 -4.32 -3.50 -20.68
N ASN A 22 -5.43 -2.77 -20.87
CA ASN A 22 -5.49 -1.32 -21.11
C ASN A 22 -5.69 -0.48 -19.83
N SER A 23 -5.73 -1.10 -18.66
CA SER A 23 -5.80 -0.41 -17.37
C SER A 23 -4.43 -0.27 -16.72
N THR A 24 -4.19 0.88 -16.09
CA THR A 24 -3.04 1.11 -15.22
C THR A 24 -3.56 1.37 -13.81
N ILE A 25 -3.05 0.62 -12.84
CA ILE A 25 -3.40 0.77 -11.43
C ILE A 25 -2.11 1.00 -10.66
N VAL A 26 -2.01 2.15 -10.02
CA VAL A 26 -0.91 2.53 -9.15
C VAL A 26 -1.47 2.60 -7.74
N ALA A 27 -0.87 1.89 -6.80
CA ALA A 27 -1.26 1.96 -5.40
C ALA A 27 -0.05 2.20 -4.52
N TRP A 28 -0.20 3.11 -3.56
CA TRP A 28 0.83 3.49 -2.62
C TRP A 28 0.26 3.71 -1.23
N VAL A 29 1.07 3.40 -0.23
CA VAL A 29 0.77 3.55 1.20
C VAL A 29 1.88 4.36 1.80
N PHE A 30 1.54 5.51 2.40
CA PHE A 30 2.50 6.36 3.08
C PHE A 30 2.94 5.74 4.41
N LYS A 31 4.16 6.02 4.84
CA LYS A 31 4.61 5.75 6.19
C LYS A 31 3.89 6.68 7.15
N GLU A 32 3.43 6.15 8.26
CA GLU A 32 2.95 6.98 9.36
C GLU A 32 4.14 7.52 10.15
N LYS A 33 3.94 8.74 10.66
CA LYS A 33 4.85 9.29 11.67
C LYS A 33 4.72 8.44 12.93
N CYS A 34 5.82 8.27 13.65
CA CYS A 34 5.79 7.57 14.92
C CYS A 34 4.76 8.21 15.87
N PRO A 35 3.84 7.43 16.47
CA PRO A 35 2.82 7.95 17.36
C PRO A 35 3.39 8.47 18.69
N GLU A 36 4.59 8.05 19.08
CA GLU A 36 5.25 8.56 20.30
C GLU A 36 6.04 9.84 20.03
N CYS A 37 6.94 9.83 19.05
CA CYS A 37 7.88 10.92 18.87
C CYS A 37 7.48 11.92 17.79
N HIS A 38 6.61 11.54 16.84
CA HIS A 38 6.21 12.32 15.65
C HIS A 38 7.34 12.91 14.78
N LYS A 39 8.61 12.59 15.09
CA LYS A 39 9.81 13.12 14.43
C LYS A 39 10.21 12.31 13.20
N ALA A 40 10.10 10.98 13.29
CA ALA A 40 10.48 10.07 12.21
C ALA A 40 9.29 9.27 11.68
N LEU A 41 9.47 8.81 10.44
CA LEU A 41 8.58 7.85 9.79
C LEU A 41 8.88 6.44 10.30
N MET A 42 7.85 5.70 10.68
CA MET A 42 8.02 4.32 11.10
C MET A 42 8.44 3.44 9.92
N GLY A 43 9.40 2.56 10.18
CA GLY A 43 10.03 1.71 9.18
C GLY A 43 10.30 0.32 9.73
N LYS A 44 10.87 -0.55 8.89
CA LYS A 44 11.33 -1.86 9.39
C LYS A 44 12.64 -1.69 10.15
N PRO A 45 12.90 -2.54 11.16
CA PRO A 45 14.13 -2.46 11.93
C PRO A 45 15.36 -2.57 11.03
N VAL A 46 16.34 -1.71 11.29
CA VAL A 46 17.61 -1.67 10.57
C VAL A 46 18.67 -2.30 11.45
N GLU A 47 19.23 -3.44 11.02
CA GLU A 47 20.37 -4.05 11.69
C GLU A 47 21.62 -3.90 10.81
N LYS A 48 22.68 -3.30 11.35
CA LYS A 48 23.97 -3.14 10.66
C LYS A 48 23.82 -2.48 9.28
N GLY A 49 22.97 -1.45 9.19
CA GLY A 49 22.66 -0.74 7.94
C GLY A 49 21.77 -1.52 6.96
N LYS A 50 21.33 -2.74 7.29
CA LYS A 50 20.43 -3.54 6.47
C LYS A 50 19.02 -3.55 7.06
N VAL A 51 18.05 -3.12 6.27
CA VAL A 51 16.64 -3.20 6.64
C VAL A 51 16.23 -4.67 6.72
N LYS A 52 15.74 -5.13 7.86
CA LYS A 52 15.14 -6.46 8.01
C LYS A 52 13.78 -6.50 7.30
N ILE A 53 13.80 -6.73 5.99
CA ILE A 53 12.58 -6.78 5.15
C ILE A 53 11.57 -7.84 5.65
N ARG A 54 12.03 -8.89 6.34
CA ARG A 54 11.18 -9.97 6.88
C ARG A 54 10.73 -9.76 8.33
N ALA A 55 11.08 -8.65 8.97
CA ALA A 55 10.59 -8.34 10.30
C ALA A 55 9.06 -8.29 10.33
N GLY A 56 8.47 -8.87 11.38
CA GLY A 56 7.05 -8.84 11.69
C GLY A 56 6.61 -7.58 12.40
N GLU A 57 7.52 -6.63 12.60
CA GLU A 57 7.35 -5.43 13.41
C GLU A 57 7.96 -4.22 12.69
N TYR A 58 7.41 -3.05 12.97
CA TYR A 58 7.88 -1.75 12.54
C TYR A 58 8.50 -1.04 13.73
N VAL A 59 9.69 -0.47 13.55
CA VAL A 59 10.44 0.22 14.60
C VAL A 59 10.68 1.67 14.17
N CYS A 60 10.45 2.59 15.09
CA CYS A 60 10.83 3.98 14.95
C CYS A 60 12.36 4.13 15.09
N PRO A 61 13.06 4.76 14.13
CA PRO A 61 14.51 4.94 14.22
C PRO A 61 14.95 5.96 15.29
N GLU A 62 14.06 6.86 15.74
CA GLU A 62 14.38 7.94 16.68
C GLU A 62 14.14 7.54 18.15
N CYS A 63 13.05 6.82 18.44
CA CYS A 63 12.65 6.47 19.80
C CYS A 63 12.58 4.97 20.07
N ASN A 64 12.96 4.13 19.10
CA ASN A 64 12.91 2.67 19.19
C ASN A 64 11.52 2.07 19.49
N TYR A 65 10.45 2.86 19.32
CA TYR A 65 9.08 2.38 19.46
C TYR A 65 8.77 1.29 18.43
N THR A 66 8.25 0.16 18.89
CA THR A 66 7.97 -1.01 18.08
C THR A 66 6.47 -1.26 18.00
N VAL A 67 5.95 -1.47 16.79
CA VAL A 67 4.55 -1.83 16.54
C VAL A 67 4.50 -3.10 15.70
N GLU A 68 3.57 -3.99 16.03
CA GLU A 68 3.36 -5.20 15.24
C GLU A 68 2.87 -4.85 13.83
N LYS A 69 3.30 -5.63 12.85
CA LYS A 69 2.92 -5.43 11.45
C LYS A 69 1.41 -5.43 11.24
N GLY A 70 0.67 -6.27 11.97
CA GLY A 70 -0.79 -6.35 11.83
C GLY A 70 -1.47 -5.05 12.22
N GLU A 71 -1.15 -4.53 13.40
CA GLU A 71 -1.73 -3.30 13.93
C GLU A 71 -1.31 -2.08 13.11
N TYR A 72 -0.03 -1.99 12.78
CA TYR A 72 0.48 -0.92 11.95
C TYR A 72 -0.10 -0.97 10.52
N GLU A 73 -0.28 -2.15 9.92
CA GLU A 73 -0.93 -2.22 8.59
C GLU A 73 -2.43 -1.91 8.63
N ASP A 74 -3.09 -2.00 9.80
CA ASP A 74 -4.52 -1.69 9.97
C ASP A 74 -4.80 -0.18 10.00
N THR A 75 -3.89 0.61 10.59
CA THR A 75 -3.97 2.08 10.63
C THR A 75 -3.70 2.73 9.28
N LEU A 76 -3.01 2.01 8.39
CA LEU A 76 -2.57 2.54 7.11
C LEU A 76 -3.68 2.62 6.06
N THR A 77 -3.67 3.74 5.35
CA THR A 77 -4.53 3.97 4.19
C THR A 77 -3.75 3.78 2.89
N CYS A 78 -4.26 2.93 2.02
CA CYS A 78 -3.76 2.70 0.67
C CYS A 78 -4.46 3.65 -0.31
N ASN A 79 -3.67 4.54 -0.90
CA ASN A 79 -4.06 5.41 -2.00
C ASN A 79 -3.90 4.65 -3.31
N ILE A 80 -4.90 4.75 -4.19
CA ILE A 80 -4.97 3.98 -5.42
C ILE A 80 -5.40 4.91 -6.54
N GLN A 81 -4.53 5.12 -7.51
CA GLN A 81 -4.87 5.75 -8.78
C GLN A 81 -5.06 4.66 -9.81
N TYR A 82 -6.24 4.59 -10.41
CA TYR A 82 -6.59 3.50 -11.30
C TYR A 82 -7.27 4.00 -12.57
N VAL A 83 -6.99 3.30 -13.66
CA VAL A 83 -7.78 3.33 -14.87
C VAL A 83 -8.65 2.08 -14.82
N CYS A 84 -9.97 2.21 -14.80
CA CYS A 84 -10.85 1.05 -14.73
C CYS A 84 -10.70 0.20 -16.01
N PRO A 85 -10.45 -1.12 -15.92
CA PRO A 85 -10.37 -1.98 -17.11
C PRO A 85 -11.72 -2.11 -17.83
N PHE A 86 -12.84 -1.94 -17.12
CA PHE A 86 -14.19 -2.13 -17.66
C PHE A 86 -14.74 -0.87 -18.34
N CYS A 87 -14.61 0.29 -17.69
CA CYS A 87 -15.17 1.55 -18.21
C CYS A 87 -14.11 2.57 -18.67
N GLN A 88 -12.82 2.22 -18.64
CA GLN A 88 -11.67 3.08 -19.00
C GLN A 88 -11.60 4.41 -18.23
N HIS A 89 -12.40 4.55 -17.17
CA HIS A 89 -12.43 5.75 -16.35
C HIS A 89 -11.18 5.85 -15.49
N LYS A 90 -10.53 7.02 -15.50
CA LYS A 90 -9.43 7.35 -14.61
C LYS A 90 -10.01 7.89 -13.32
N GLY A 91 -9.78 7.20 -12.22
CA GLY A 91 -10.26 7.57 -10.90
C GLY A 91 -9.19 7.38 -9.84
N GLU A 92 -9.50 7.86 -8.65
CA GLU A 92 -8.65 7.78 -7.47
C GLU A 92 -9.49 7.20 -6.34
N ALA A 93 -8.99 6.18 -5.67
CA ALA A 93 -9.68 5.52 -4.57
C ALA A 93 -8.75 5.43 -3.37
N GLN A 94 -9.33 5.52 -2.19
CA GLN A 94 -8.64 5.23 -0.94
C GLN A 94 -9.29 3.99 -0.32
N ALA A 95 -8.45 3.06 0.12
CA ALA A 95 -8.90 1.86 0.80
C ALA A 95 -7.98 1.57 1.99
N PRO A 96 -8.49 0.99 3.08
CA PRO A 96 -7.62 0.51 4.15
C PRO A 96 -6.62 -0.52 3.60
N PHE A 97 -5.39 -0.54 4.10
CA PHE A 97 -4.33 -1.42 3.63
C PHE A 97 -4.49 -2.89 4.08
N LYS A 98 -5.71 -3.43 4.00
CA LYS A 98 -6.03 -4.82 4.31
C LYS A 98 -5.91 -5.66 3.05
N ARG A 99 -4.80 -6.39 2.93
CA ARG A 99 -4.63 -7.37 1.85
C ARG A 99 -5.49 -8.61 2.15
N LYS A 100 -6.53 -8.82 1.35
CA LYS A 100 -7.37 -10.02 1.43
C LYS A 100 -6.97 -11.00 0.33
N LYS A 101 -7.17 -12.30 0.55
CA LYS A 101 -7.00 -13.30 -0.50
C LYS A 101 -8.08 -13.11 -1.55
N PHE A 102 -7.69 -12.62 -2.73
CA PHE A 102 -8.54 -12.48 -3.90
C PHE A 102 -8.00 -13.36 -5.03
N LYS A 103 -8.79 -14.34 -5.49
CA LYS A 103 -8.38 -15.36 -6.47
C LYS A 103 -7.00 -16.01 -6.16
N GLY A 104 -6.84 -16.46 -4.90
CA GLY A 104 -5.62 -17.13 -4.42
C GLY A 104 -4.41 -16.22 -4.19
N VAL A 105 -4.56 -14.89 -4.33
CA VAL A 105 -3.48 -13.90 -4.19
C VAL A 105 -3.87 -12.80 -3.23
N ASP A 106 -2.96 -12.39 -2.36
CA ASP A 106 -3.17 -11.23 -1.49
C ASP A 106 -3.28 -9.94 -2.31
N ALA A 107 -4.43 -9.29 -2.25
CA ALA A 107 -4.73 -8.08 -3.00
C ALA A 107 -5.51 -7.08 -2.14
N VAL A 108 -5.28 -5.79 -2.41
CA VAL A 108 -6.14 -4.71 -1.90
C VAL A 108 -7.31 -4.59 -2.86
N VAL A 109 -8.53 -4.89 -2.39
CA VAL A 109 -9.74 -4.84 -3.22
C VAL A 109 -10.46 -3.52 -2.95
N PHE A 110 -10.77 -2.78 -4.01
CA PHE A 110 -11.53 -1.54 -3.96
C PHE A 110 -12.60 -1.54 -5.06
N LEU A 111 -13.56 -0.63 -4.95
CA LEU A 111 -14.66 -0.49 -5.91
C LEU A 111 -14.36 0.69 -6.84
N CYS A 112 -14.66 0.54 -8.13
CA CYS A 112 -14.63 1.67 -9.05
C CYS A 112 -15.80 2.62 -8.76
N GLU A 113 -15.52 3.92 -8.65
CA GLU A 113 -16.53 4.95 -8.37
C GLU A 113 -17.59 5.08 -9.47
N LYS A 114 -17.23 4.75 -10.72
CA LYS A 114 -18.12 4.93 -11.88
C LYS A 114 -18.95 3.69 -12.22
N CYS A 115 -18.35 2.50 -12.21
CA CYS A 115 -19.04 1.25 -12.57
C CYS A 115 -19.35 0.34 -11.38
N GLY A 116 -18.88 0.66 -10.17
CA GLY A 116 -19.10 -0.16 -8.97
C GLY A 116 -18.35 -1.50 -8.98
N GLU A 117 -17.48 -1.73 -9.95
CA GLU A 117 -16.84 -3.02 -10.15
C GLU A 117 -15.63 -3.21 -9.22
N LYS A 118 -15.43 -4.45 -8.75
CA LYS A 118 -14.36 -4.78 -7.80
C LYS A 118 -13.02 -4.91 -8.51
N ILE A 119 -12.09 -4.03 -8.21
CA ILE A 119 -10.74 -4.04 -8.74
C ILE A 119 -9.78 -4.51 -7.64
N ALA A 120 -8.96 -5.51 -7.96
CA ALA A 120 -8.00 -6.09 -7.01
C ALA A 120 -6.57 -5.66 -7.37
N VAL A 121 -5.95 -4.84 -6.50
CA VAL A 121 -4.55 -4.46 -6.61
C VAL A 121 -3.67 -5.54 -5.99
N THR A 122 -3.02 -6.29 -6.86
CA THR A 122 -2.07 -7.34 -6.51
C THR A 122 -0.64 -6.79 -6.52
N LYS A 123 0.26 -7.44 -5.77
CA LYS A 123 1.70 -7.13 -5.80
C LYS A 123 2.25 -7.36 -7.21
N LYS A 124 3.16 -6.50 -7.69
CA LYS A 124 3.78 -6.51 -9.04
C LYS A 124 4.10 -7.92 -9.59
N MET A 125 4.59 -8.83 -8.75
CA MET A 125 5.04 -10.18 -9.12
C MET A 125 3.98 -11.31 -9.01
N LYS A 126 2.78 -11.05 -8.46
CA LYS A 126 1.73 -12.10 -8.38
C LYS A 126 0.66 -11.82 -9.43
N ALA A 127 0.61 -12.59 -10.50
CA ALA A 127 -0.56 -12.62 -11.38
C ALA A 127 -1.73 -13.28 -10.65
N LEU A 128 -2.96 -12.85 -10.92
CA LEU A 128 -4.14 -13.60 -10.46
C LEU A 128 -4.04 -14.99 -11.09
N LYS A 129 -4.14 -16.04 -10.27
CA LYS A 129 -4.28 -17.39 -10.82
C LYS A 129 -5.65 -17.43 -11.51
N LYS A 130 -5.63 -17.64 -12.83
CA LYS A 130 -6.84 -17.86 -13.64
C LYS A 130 -7.45 -19.20 -13.26
#